data_AF-A0A956ZB77-F1
#
_entry.id   AF-A0A956ZB77-F1
#
_cell.length_a   1.000
_cell.length_b   1.000
_cell.length_c   1.000
_cell.angle_alpha   90.00
_cell.angle_beta   90.00
_cell.angle_gamma   90.00
#
_symmetry.space_group_name_H-M   'P 1'
#
loop_
_entity.id
_entity.type
_entity.pdbx_description
1 polymer ?
#
loop_
_entity_poly.entity_id
_entity_poly.type
_entity_poly.pdbx_seq_one_letter_code
_entity_poly.pdbx_strand_id
1 'polypeptide(L)'
;MRKLFIAPILVVILGITLKAANSIEFPPEPPKRVIAHTVKRAEELHLLAGYYYRDCRQWVRIYQDNAGTIRNPNRIYPGQVLYVTVDQDWTPPFDLDAYVAEWGTYLLNGTVP
;
A
#
# COMPACT_ATOMS: atom_id res chain seq x y z
N MET A 1 44.91 -34.52 51.84
CA MET A 1 43.79 -34.92 50.97
C MET A 1 42.48 -34.82 51.74
N ARG A 2 41.70 -33.76 51.45
CA ARG A 2 40.22 -33.58 51.59
C ARG A 2 40.00 -32.07 51.55
N LYS A 3 39.71 -31.53 50.36
CA LYS A 3 39.26 -30.14 50.24
C LYS A 3 37.79 -30.10 50.68
N LEU A 4 37.55 -29.41 51.80
CA LEU A 4 36.22 -29.11 52.33
C LEU A 4 35.64 -28.00 51.45
N PHE A 5 34.64 -28.30 50.61
CA PHE A 5 33.97 -27.29 49.79
C PHE A 5 32.82 -26.68 50.59
N ILE A 6 32.99 -25.42 51.00
CA ILE A 6 31.95 -24.57 51.55
C ILE A 6 31.12 -24.05 50.37
N ALA A 7 29.84 -24.44 50.29
CA ALA A 7 28.88 -23.76 49.44
C ALA A 7 28.42 -22.46 50.11
N PRO A 8 28.20 -21.39 49.34
CA PRO A 8 26.93 -20.70 49.48
C PRO A 8 26.31 -20.35 48.12
N ILE A 9 25.05 -20.77 47.98
CA ILE A 9 23.93 -20.07 47.32
C ILE A 9 24.35 -18.89 46.43
N LEU A 10 24.26 -19.04 45.10
CA LEU A 10 23.83 -17.95 44.24
C LEU A 10 23.31 -18.45 42.90
N VAL A 11 22.18 -17.86 42.52
CA VAL A 11 21.54 -17.89 41.20
C VAL A 11 20.84 -19.20 40.85
N VAL A 12 19.65 -19.33 41.45
CA VAL A 12 18.45 -19.71 40.70
C VAL A 12 18.42 -18.88 39.40
N ILE A 13 19.04 -19.39 38.34
CA ILE A 13 18.68 -19.03 36.96
C ILE A 13 17.47 -19.94 36.67
N LEU A 14 16.34 -19.75 37.35
CA LEU A 14 15.25 -18.94 36.80
C LEU A 14 15.56 -18.51 35.37
N GLY A 15 15.46 -19.46 34.46
CA GLY A 15 15.01 -19.17 33.10
C GLY A 15 13.60 -18.59 33.19
N ILE A 16 13.45 -17.40 33.76
CA ILE A 16 12.40 -16.50 33.30
C ILE A 16 12.91 -16.06 31.94
N THR A 17 12.58 -16.85 30.92
CA THR A 17 12.30 -16.25 29.63
C THR A 17 11.27 -15.17 29.94
N LEU A 18 11.69 -13.90 29.95
CA LEU A 18 10.76 -12.78 29.85
C LEU A 18 10.09 -12.95 28.50
N LYS A 19 9.07 -13.81 28.45
CA LYS A 19 8.09 -13.80 27.38
C LYS A 19 7.52 -12.40 27.48
N ALA A 20 7.76 -11.58 26.46
CA ALA A 20 7.20 -10.24 26.35
C ALA A 20 5.68 -10.38 26.26
N ALA A 21 5.04 -10.61 27.41
CA ALA A 21 3.60 -10.66 27.54
C ALA A 21 3.12 -9.22 27.38
N ASN A 22 2.44 -8.98 26.26
CA ASN A 22 1.70 -7.77 25.89
C ASN A 22 2.38 -6.81 24.91
N SER A 23 3.07 -7.31 23.89
CA SER A 23 3.02 -6.60 22.60
C SER A 23 1.72 -7.01 21.90
N ILE A 24 0.86 -6.03 21.59
CA ILE A 24 -0.21 -6.27 20.62
C ILE A 24 0.50 -6.39 19.28
N GLU A 25 0.81 -7.62 18.86
CA GLU A 25 1.30 -7.89 17.52
C GLU A 25 0.15 -7.59 16.56
N PHE A 26 0.23 -6.46 15.86
CA PHE A 26 -0.70 -6.18 14.77
C PHE A 26 -0.56 -7.32 13.74
N PRO A 27 -1.68 -7.80 13.18
CA PRO A 27 -1.63 -8.75 12.07
C PRO A 27 -0.62 -8.25 11.03
N PRO A 28 0.21 -9.13 10.45
CA PRO A 28 1.12 -8.72 9.40
C PRO A 28 0.29 -8.04 8.30
N GLU A 29 0.73 -6.87 7.85
CA GLU A 29 0.07 -6.22 6.71
C GLU A 29 0.00 -7.21 5.55
N PRO A 30 -1.12 -7.25 4.81
CA PRO A 30 -1.19 -8.09 3.62
C PRO A 30 -0.03 -7.73 2.68
N PRO A 31 0.57 -8.74 2.02
CA PRO A 31 1.64 -8.48 1.07
C PRO A 31 1.15 -7.54 -0.02
N LYS A 32 2.02 -6.64 -0.50
CA LYS A 32 1.71 -5.64 -1.53
C LYS A 32 2.60 -5.83 -2.75
N ARG A 33 2.13 -5.35 -3.89
CA ARG A 33 2.88 -5.28 -5.15
C ARG A 33 2.69 -3.92 -5.83
N VAL A 34 3.61 -3.59 -6.73
CA VAL A 34 3.56 -2.34 -7.50
C VAL A 34 3.09 -2.63 -8.93
N ILE A 35 2.10 -1.87 -9.40
CA ILE A 35 1.64 -1.87 -10.79
C ILE A 35 2.17 -0.62 -11.49
N ALA A 36 2.76 -0.78 -12.67
CA ALA A 36 3.11 0.32 -13.55
C ALA A 36 1.94 0.61 -14.50
N HIS A 37 1.23 1.72 -14.28
CA HIS A 37 0.10 2.17 -15.09
C HIS A 37 0.57 3.24 -16.08
N THR A 38 0.35 3.03 -17.38
CA THR A 38 0.58 4.08 -18.38
C THR A 38 -0.70 4.88 -18.56
N VAL A 39 -0.67 6.16 -18.21
CA VAL A 39 -1.82 7.06 -18.26
C VAL A 39 -2.34 7.18 -19.69
N LYS A 40 -3.66 7.14 -19.84
CA LYS A 40 -4.39 7.32 -21.09
C LYS A 40 -5.16 8.64 -21.07
N ARG A 41 -5.67 9.02 -22.24
CA ARG A 41 -6.53 10.21 -22.37
C ARG A 41 -7.78 10.02 -21.52
N ALA A 42 -8.22 11.10 -20.86
CA ALA A 42 -9.39 11.13 -19.96
C ALA A 42 -9.24 10.38 -18.61
N GLU A 43 -8.03 9.95 -18.28
CA GLU A 43 -7.74 9.43 -16.93
C GLU A 43 -7.26 10.55 -16.00
N GLU A 44 -7.68 10.45 -14.74
CA GLU A 44 -7.35 11.39 -13.66
C GLU A 44 -7.00 10.60 -12.40
N LEU A 45 -6.25 11.18 -11.45
CA LEU A 45 -5.83 10.46 -10.23
C LEU A 45 -7.01 9.91 -9.40
N HIS A 46 -8.15 10.61 -9.39
CA HIS A 46 -9.36 10.17 -8.68
C HIS A 46 -9.98 8.93 -9.33
N LEU A 47 -10.02 8.88 -10.66
CA LEU A 47 -10.48 7.70 -11.40
C LEU A 47 -9.57 6.51 -11.13
N LEU A 48 -8.26 6.70 -11.24
CA LEU A 48 -7.28 5.65 -10.98
C LEU A 48 -7.36 5.16 -9.53
N ALA A 49 -7.59 6.04 -8.56
CA ALA A 49 -7.81 5.63 -7.17
C ALA A 49 -9.11 4.83 -6.99
N GLY A 50 -10.19 5.21 -7.67
CA GLY A 50 -11.41 4.41 -7.72
C GLY A 50 -11.17 3.02 -8.32
N TYR A 51 -10.34 2.93 -9.36
CA TYR A 51 -10.01 1.66 -10.01
C TYR A 51 -9.11 0.76 -9.15
N TYR A 52 -8.00 1.30 -8.64
CA TYR A 52 -7.01 0.51 -7.89
C TYR A 52 -7.41 0.28 -6.43
N TYR A 53 -8.02 1.26 -5.79
CA TYR A 53 -8.31 1.22 -4.34
C TYR A 53 -9.79 1.10 -4.01
N ARG A 54 -10.68 1.11 -5.03
CA ARG A 54 -12.14 1.16 -4.84
C ARG A 54 -12.60 2.38 -4.03
N ASP A 55 -11.75 3.40 -3.95
CA ASP A 55 -11.98 4.65 -3.23
C ASP A 55 -11.27 5.81 -3.93
N CYS A 56 -12.05 6.65 -4.60
CA CYS A 56 -11.53 7.82 -5.33
C CYS A 56 -10.80 8.81 -4.42
N ARG A 57 -11.05 8.80 -3.10
CA ARG A 57 -10.37 9.68 -2.12
C ARG A 57 -8.92 9.28 -1.87
N GLN A 58 -8.51 8.08 -2.27
CA GLN A 58 -7.15 7.58 -2.13
C GLN A 58 -6.20 8.08 -3.23
N TRP A 59 -6.63 9.03 -4.08
CA TRP A 59 -5.79 9.64 -5.11
C TRP A 59 -4.47 10.20 -4.57
N VAL A 60 -4.47 10.67 -3.31
CA VAL A 60 -3.28 11.18 -2.63
C VAL A 60 -2.19 10.11 -2.51
N ARG A 61 -2.55 8.84 -2.35
CA ARG A 61 -1.59 7.72 -2.30
C ARG A 61 -0.85 7.58 -3.63
N ILE A 62 -1.59 7.60 -4.74
CA ILE A 62 -0.99 7.55 -6.09
C ILE A 62 -0.05 8.74 -6.29
N TYR A 63 -0.47 9.94 -5.88
CA TYR A 63 0.38 11.12 -5.97
C TYR A 63 1.68 10.96 -5.16
N GLN A 64 1.58 10.49 -3.91
CA GLN A 64 2.74 10.32 -3.02
C GLN A 64 3.74 9.31 -3.59
N ASP A 65 3.27 8.16 -4.08
CA ASP A 65 4.11 7.14 -4.72
C ASP A 65 4.83 7.67 -5.97
N ASN A 66 4.31 8.74 -6.59
CA ASN A 66 4.82 9.31 -7.83
C ASN A 66 5.28 10.78 -7.70
N ALA A 67 5.49 11.28 -6.48
CA ALA A 67 5.78 12.70 -6.23
C ALA A 67 7.08 13.18 -6.91
N GLY A 68 8.00 12.26 -7.22
CA GLY A 68 9.20 12.57 -8.00
C GLY A 68 8.94 12.85 -9.49
N THR A 69 7.78 12.47 -10.02
CA THR A 69 7.40 12.63 -11.44
C THR A 69 6.20 13.55 -11.63
N ILE A 70 5.23 13.51 -10.73
CA ILE A 70 4.04 14.37 -10.76
C ILE A 70 4.38 15.71 -10.10
N ARG A 71 4.54 16.76 -10.90
CA ARG A 71 4.74 18.13 -10.40
C ARG A 71 3.46 18.80 -9.91
N ASN A 72 2.33 18.47 -10.54
CA ASN A 72 1.02 19.02 -10.18
C ASN A 72 0.02 17.87 -10.09
N PRO A 73 -0.54 17.57 -8.91
CA PRO A 73 -1.46 16.45 -8.73
C PRO A 73 -2.75 16.57 -9.56
N ASN A 74 -3.13 17.80 -9.95
CA ASN A 74 -4.29 18.04 -10.81
C ASN A 74 -3.96 17.87 -12.31
N ARG A 75 -2.74 17.42 -12.66
CA ARG A 75 -2.29 17.26 -14.05
C ARG A 75 -1.44 16.01 -14.19
N ILE A 76 -2.05 14.95 -14.69
CA ILE A 76 -1.34 13.80 -15.26
C ILE A 76 -1.52 13.81 -16.79
N TYR A 77 -0.56 13.24 -17.52
CA TYR A 77 -0.55 13.32 -18.98
C TYR A 77 -0.55 11.94 -19.63
N PRO A 78 -1.23 11.76 -20.78
CA PRO A 78 -1.15 10.52 -21.53
C PRO A 78 0.31 10.12 -21.81
N GLY A 79 0.62 8.84 -21.62
CA GLY A 79 1.98 8.28 -21.74
C GLY A 79 2.83 8.40 -20.47
N GLN A 80 2.39 9.13 -19.45
CA GLN A 80 3.07 9.14 -18.15
C GLN A 80 2.91 7.79 -17.46
N VAL A 81 4.00 7.25 -16.91
CA VAL A 81 3.97 6.02 -16.10
C VAL A 81 3.78 6.38 -14.64
N LEU A 82 2.76 5.81 -14.01
CA LEU A 82 2.48 5.92 -12.58
C LEU A 82 2.67 4.56 -11.91
N TYR A 83 3.35 4.55 -10.77
CA TYR A 83 3.51 3.38 -9.92
C TYR A 83 2.40 3.38 -8.87
N VAL A 84 1.63 2.29 -8.79
CA VAL A 84 0.48 2.15 -7.88
C VAL A 84 0.67 0.92 -7.01
N THR A 85 0.71 1.12 -5.70
CA THR A 85 0.92 0.04 -4.72
C THR A 85 -0.41 -0.59 -4.30
N VAL A 86 -0.66 -1.85 -4.67
CA VAL A 86 -1.90 -2.58 -4.36
C VAL A 86 -1.62 -3.86 -3.59
N ASP A 87 -2.67 -4.52 -3.09
CA ASP A 87 -2.56 -5.83 -2.45
C ASP A 87 -2.03 -6.90 -3.44
N GLN A 88 -1.31 -7.90 -2.91
CA GLN A 88 -0.64 -8.94 -3.71
C GLN A 88 -1.60 -9.74 -4.58
N ASP A 89 -2.85 -9.88 -4.18
CA ASP A 89 -3.92 -10.61 -4.85
C ASP A 89 -4.90 -9.67 -5.60
N TRP A 90 -4.54 -8.39 -5.75
CA TRP A 90 -5.37 -7.41 -6.44
C TRP A 90 -5.78 -7.90 -7.83
N THR A 91 -7.06 -7.70 -8.15
CA THR A 91 -7.63 -7.98 -9.48
C THR A 91 -8.36 -6.74 -9.99
N PRO A 92 -8.24 -6.43 -11.29
CA PRO A 92 -9.02 -5.37 -11.93
C PRO A 92 -10.52 -5.51 -11.62
N PRO A 93 -11.19 -4.48 -11.09
CA PRO A 93 -12.64 -4.54 -10.84
C PRO A 93 -13.46 -4.49 -12.13
N PHE A 94 -12.91 -3.95 -13.21
CA PHE A 94 -13.51 -3.85 -14.54
C PHE A 94 -12.42 -3.63 -15.60
N ASP A 95 -12.78 -3.65 -16.88
CA ASP A 95 -11.89 -3.22 -17.96
C ASP A 95 -11.87 -1.68 -18.00
N LEU A 96 -10.77 -1.10 -17.51
CA LEU A 96 -10.60 0.35 -17.46
C LEU A 96 -10.57 0.99 -18.85
N ASP A 97 -10.04 0.28 -19.84
CA ASP A 97 -9.95 0.80 -21.20
C ASP A 97 -11.33 0.89 -21.84
N ALA A 98 -12.13 -0.17 -21.69
CA ALA A 98 -13.51 -0.16 -22.13
C ALA A 98 -14.32 0.94 -21.41
N TYR A 99 -14.13 1.08 -20.10
CA TYR A 99 -14.80 2.12 -19.30
C TYR A 99 -14.45 3.54 -19.77
N VAL A 100 -13.17 3.84 -19.99
CA VAL A 100 -12.73 5.15 -20.47
C VAL A 100 -13.16 5.38 -21.92
N ALA A 101 -13.18 4.34 -22.76
CA ALA A 101 -13.68 4.46 -24.13
C ALA A 101 -15.18 4.80 -24.19
N GLU A 102 -15.98 4.22 -23.30
CA GLU A 102 -17.43 4.47 -23.23
C GLU A 102 -17.73 5.84 -22.58
N TRP A 103 -17.08 6.15 -21.46
CA TRP A 103 -17.45 7.30 -20.62
C TRP A 103 -16.48 8.49 -20.68
N GLY A 104 -15.40 8.41 -21.45
CA GLY A 104 -14.30 9.39 -21.43
C GLY A 104 -14.74 10.83 -21.65
N THR A 105 -15.72 11.08 -22.53
CA THR A 105 -16.29 12.43 -22.75
C THR A 105 -17.02 12.98 -21.53
N TYR A 106 -17.70 12.11 -20.78
CA TYR A 106 -18.43 12.47 -19.56
C TYR A 106 -17.46 12.75 -18.40
N LEU A 107 -16.43 11.90 -18.27
CA LEU A 107 -15.36 12.04 -17.27
C LEU A 107 -14.61 13.37 -17.41
N LEU A 108 -14.28 13.77 -18.64
CA LEU A 108 -13.58 15.04 -18.92
C LEU A 108 -14.42 16.28 -18.62
N ASN A 109 -15.74 16.19 -18.77
CA ASN A 109 -16.64 17.34 -18.65
C ASN A 109 -17.32 17.44 -17.28
N GLY A 110 -17.09 16.46 -16.38
CA GLY A 110 -17.73 16.42 -15.08
C GLY A 110 -19.25 16.20 -15.13
N THR A 111 -19.76 15.71 -16.26
CA THR A 111 -21.17 15.45 -16.49
C THR A 111 -21.43 13.97 -16.32
N VAL A 112 -22.31 13.58 -15.39
CA VAL A 112 -22.86 12.22 -15.35
C VAL A 112 -24.06 12.21 -16.31
N PRO A 113 -24.21 11.20 -17.20
CA PRO A 113 -25.40 11.05 -18.02
C PRO A 113 -26.69 10.88 -17.20
#